data_AF-A0A4P5VZ70-F1
#
_entry.id   AF-A0A4P5VZ70-F1
#
_cell.length_a   1.000
_cell.length_b   1.000
_cell.length_c   1.000
_cell.angle_alpha   90.00
_cell.angle_beta   90.00
_cell.angle_gamma   90.00
#
_symmetry.space_group_name_H-M   'P 1'
#
loop_
_entity.id
_entity.type
_entity.pdbx_description
1 polymer ?
#
loop_
_entity_poly.entity_id
_entity_poly.type
_entity_poly.pdbx_seq_one_letter_code
_entity_poly.pdbx_strand_id
1 'polypeptide(L)'
;MRWLDELKRSFMADNDGELGRADLVSLTASGILALRRRGSKGEWVFPPGVIVKVRASEGSLETLRRWAADPATEQEITAKLLNERIAPSELPSRRWEVEFGESDGVEVIEDPSPVFAVLVVVGGDKDGDRYPVGPGRREWRLGRGRWHADNRLQNDIVLSESAGWLSRAAAVLRRTGTGFELEAKDQGEYVVVIPREGSPRRPAMTAMGRVPVAIGDHIEFHDGKEARVALRLEPS
;
A
#
# COMPACT_ATOMS: atom_id res chain seq x y z
N MET A 1 8.99 30.51 -14.82
CA MET A 1 9.73 30.43 -13.54
C MET A 1 8.88 31.00 -12.40
N ARG A 2 7.85 30.26 -11.96
CA ARG A 2 7.05 30.56 -10.76
C ARG A 2 6.16 29.37 -10.37
N TRP A 3 6.75 28.16 -10.39
CA TRP A 3 6.06 26.88 -10.13
C TRP A 3 6.80 26.01 -9.10
N LEU A 4 7.75 26.57 -8.35
CA LEU A 4 8.54 25.85 -7.34
C LEU A 4 8.11 26.13 -5.89
N ASP A 5 7.08 26.95 -5.66
CA ASP A 5 6.54 27.26 -4.33
C ASP A 5 5.11 26.72 -4.13
N GLU A 6 4.74 25.64 -4.83
CA GLU A 6 3.57 24.85 -4.43
C GLU A 6 3.96 24.04 -3.19
N LEU A 7 3.89 24.73 -2.05
CA LEU A 7 4.01 24.30 -0.66
C LEU A 7 3.97 22.78 -0.46
N LYS A 8 5.12 22.11 -0.63
CA LYS A 8 5.35 20.81 -0.01
C LYS A 8 5.31 21.05 1.50
N ARG A 9 4.21 20.68 2.15
CA ARG A 9 4.14 20.70 3.61
C ARG A 9 5.09 19.64 4.13
N SER A 10 6.08 20.08 4.88
CA SER A 10 7.02 19.24 5.59
C SER A 10 6.97 19.54 7.09
N PHE A 11 7.11 18.49 7.88
CA PHE A 11 7.49 18.57 9.28
C PHE A 11 8.94 18.12 9.38
N MET A 12 9.79 18.89 10.05
CA MET A 12 11.19 18.53 10.30
C MET A 12 11.49 18.65 11.78
N ALA A 13 12.12 17.62 12.34
CA ALA A 13 12.68 17.62 13.68
C ALA A 13 14.13 17.17 13.61
N ASP A 14 15.03 18.07 14.03
CA ASP A 14 16.44 17.76 14.27
C ASP A 14 16.59 17.19 15.68
N ASN A 15 17.45 16.19 15.85
CA ASN A 15 17.81 15.66 17.16
C ASN A 15 19.28 15.95 17.45
N ASP A 16 19.56 16.57 18.59
CA ASP A 16 20.92 16.92 19.02
C ASP A 16 21.72 15.70 19.55
N GLY A 17 21.15 14.50 19.49
CA GLY A 17 21.77 13.22 19.88
C GLY A 17 21.31 12.04 19.01
N GLU A 18 21.80 10.83 19.32
CA GLU A 18 21.40 9.61 18.62
C GLU A 18 19.88 9.41 18.70
N LEU A 19 19.25 9.21 17.54
CA LEU A 19 17.81 8.98 17.46
C LEU A 19 17.49 7.56 17.94
N GLY A 20 16.78 7.45 19.07
CA GLY A 20 16.27 6.17 19.55
C GLY A 20 15.04 5.70 18.79
N ARG A 21 14.70 4.41 18.90
CA ARG A 21 13.48 3.84 18.28
C ARG A 21 12.20 4.54 18.76
N ALA A 22 12.14 4.86 20.05
CA ALA A 22 10.99 5.58 20.64
C ALA A 22 10.86 7.00 20.05
N ASP A 23 11.97 7.66 19.76
CA ASP A 23 12.01 8.98 19.13
C ASP A 23 11.59 8.89 17.67
N LEU A 24 12.13 7.92 16.92
CA LEU A 24 11.73 7.64 15.54
C LEU A 24 10.21 7.47 15.41
N VAL A 25 9.62 6.63 16.27
CA VAL A 25 8.15 6.40 16.31
C VAL A 25 7.40 7.70 16.64
N SER A 26 7.87 8.43 17.66
CA SER A 26 7.21 9.63 18.15
C SER A 26 7.24 10.77 17.15
N LEU A 27 8.42 11.08 16.61
CA LEU A 27 8.62 12.14 15.62
C LEU A 27 7.88 11.82 14.31
N THR A 28 7.87 10.56 13.88
CA THR A 28 7.10 10.14 12.69
C THR A 28 5.60 10.33 12.90
N ALA A 29 5.05 9.87 14.03
CA ALA A 29 3.63 10.04 14.33
C ALA A 29 3.25 11.54 14.42
N SER A 30 4.07 12.34 15.08
CA SER A 30 3.89 13.80 15.16
C SER A 30 3.95 14.47 13.79
N GLY A 31 4.88 14.07 12.93
CA GLY A 31 4.97 14.58 11.56
C GLY A 31 3.73 14.24 10.73
N ILE A 32 3.22 13.00 10.83
CA ILE A 32 1.96 12.60 10.17
C ILE A 32 0.78 13.45 10.66
N LEU A 33 0.66 13.66 11.98
CA LEU A 33 -0.37 14.50 12.57
C LEU A 33 -0.27 15.96 12.09
N ALA A 34 0.94 16.47 11.86
CA ALA A 34 1.14 17.83 11.35
C ALA A 34 0.66 18.02 9.89
N LEU A 35 0.59 16.94 9.10
CA LEU A 35 0.14 16.99 7.71
C LEU A 35 -1.38 16.97 7.53
N ARG A 36 -2.17 16.76 8.60
CA ARG A 36 -3.64 16.78 8.50
C ARG A 36 -4.16 18.14 8.07
N ARG A 37 -5.21 18.16 7.25
CA ARG A 37 -5.90 19.36 6.75
C ARG A 37 -7.36 19.37 7.15
N ARG A 38 -7.94 20.56 7.19
CA ARG A 38 -9.38 20.71 7.39
C ARG A 38 -10.10 20.42 6.06
N GLY A 39 -10.97 19.42 6.06
CA GLY A 39 -11.81 19.04 4.94
C GLY A 39 -12.97 20.02 4.73
N SER A 40 -13.70 19.82 3.63
CA SER A 40 -14.83 20.67 3.24
C SER A 40 -16.00 20.65 4.23
N LYS A 41 -16.11 19.62 5.07
CA LYS A 41 -17.14 19.48 6.10
C LYS A 41 -16.58 19.71 7.52
N GLY A 42 -15.37 20.28 7.63
CA GLY A 42 -14.74 20.62 8.89
C GLY A 42 -13.99 19.47 9.59
N GLU A 43 -13.97 18.28 8.99
CA GLU A 43 -13.26 17.09 9.44
C GLU A 43 -11.74 17.21 9.22
N TRP A 44 -10.94 16.48 10.01
CA TRP A 44 -9.51 16.36 9.75
C TRP A 44 -9.25 15.27 8.72
N VAL A 45 -8.56 15.61 7.64
CA VAL A 45 -8.24 14.70 6.53
C VAL A 45 -6.72 14.59 6.43
N PHE A 46 -6.20 13.36 6.36
CA PHE A 46 -4.79 13.13 6.09
C PHE A 46 -4.49 13.12 4.59
N PRO A 47 -3.25 13.40 4.17
CA PRO A 47 -2.83 13.06 2.83
C PRO A 47 -2.96 11.54 2.62
N PRO A 48 -3.12 11.09 1.37
CA PRO A 48 -3.23 9.66 1.07
C PRO A 48 -1.95 8.87 1.40
N GLY A 49 -0.79 9.50 1.28
CA GLY A 49 0.52 8.91 1.52
C GLY A 49 1.51 9.95 2.02
N VAL A 50 2.54 9.48 2.73
CA VAL A 50 3.63 10.31 3.24
C VAL A 50 4.98 9.65 2.97
N ILE A 51 6.01 10.47 2.82
CA ILE A 51 7.41 10.04 2.82
C ILE A 51 7.99 10.42 4.18
N VAL A 52 8.54 9.42 4.87
CA VAL A 52 9.28 9.59 6.12
C VAL A 52 10.76 9.52 5.77
N LYS A 53 11.39 10.69 5.70
CA LYS A 53 12.83 10.83 5.48
C LYS A 53 13.54 10.82 6.81
N VAL A 54 14.48 9.91 6.95
CA VAL A 54 15.31 9.78 8.15
C VAL A 54 16.73 10.10 7.74
N ARG A 55 17.26 11.20 8.29
CA ARG A 55 18.69 11.50 8.22
C ARG A 55 19.37 10.76 9.35
N ALA A 56 20.47 10.10 9.04
CA ALA A 56 21.24 9.31 9.98
C ALA A 56 22.71 9.69 9.93
N SER A 57 23.27 9.97 11.10
CA SER A 57 24.72 10.08 11.31
C SER A 57 25.42 8.74 11.06
N GLU A 58 26.75 8.78 10.94
CA GLU A 58 27.58 7.63 10.55
C GLU A 58 27.37 6.39 11.44
N GLY A 59 27.22 6.59 12.76
CA GLY A 59 26.98 5.50 13.71
C GLY A 59 25.54 4.95 13.73
N SER A 60 24.57 5.75 13.27
CA SER A 60 23.14 5.44 13.37
C SER A 60 22.55 4.82 12.10
N LEU A 61 23.21 4.98 10.93
CA LEU A 61 22.62 4.66 9.62
C LEU A 61 22.04 3.26 9.52
N GLU A 62 22.81 2.22 9.84
CA GLU A 62 22.36 0.83 9.71
C GLU A 62 21.28 0.47 10.74
N THR A 63 21.33 1.08 11.92
CA THR A 63 20.31 0.90 12.97
C THR A 63 18.99 1.52 12.55
N LEU A 64 19.01 2.77 12.06
CA LEU A 64 17.81 3.47 11.60
C LEU A 64 17.20 2.81 10.35
N ARG A 65 18.03 2.32 9.42
CA ARG A 65 17.57 1.49 8.29
C ARG A 65 16.85 0.23 8.76
N ARG A 66 17.43 -0.47 9.74
CA ARG A 66 16.82 -1.68 10.31
C ARG A 66 15.48 -1.37 10.95
N TRP A 67 15.37 -0.31 11.75
CA TRP A 67 14.10 0.05 12.39
C TRP A 67 13.04 0.55 11.40
N ALA A 68 13.42 1.32 10.38
CA ALA A 68 12.51 1.75 9.32
C ALA A 68 11.94 0.57 8.52
N ALA A 69 12.72 -0.51 8.36
CA ALA A 69 12.28 -1.74 7.73
C ALA A 69 11.57 -2.74 8.68
N ASP A 70 11.58 -2.49 9.99
CA ASP A 70 11.01 -3.39 11.00
C ASP A 70 9.48 -3.21 11.10
N PRO A 71 8.67 -4.26 10.83
CA PRO A 71 7.22 -4.21 10.97
C PRO A 71 6.74 -3.79 12.36
N ALA A 72 7.50 -4.05 13.42
CA ALA A 72 7.12 -3.66 14.78
C ALA A 72 7.16 -2.12 14.95
N THR A 73 8.09 -1.41 14.30
CA THR A 73 8.12 0.06 14.29
C THR A 73 6.85 0.63 13.66
N GLU A 74 6.42 0.04 12.55
CA GLU A 74 5.21 0.44 11.82
C GLU A 74 3.94 0.19 12.66
N GLN A 75 3.89 -0.91 13.40
CA GLN A 75 2.80 -1.23 14.33
C GLN A 75 2.74 -0.22 15.48
N GLU A 76 3.87 0.16 16.06
CA GLU A 76 3.95 1.15 17.14
C GLU A 76 3.49 2.54 16.68
N ILE A 77 3.94 3.01 15.51
CA ILE A 77 3.47 4.27 14.91
C ILE A 77 1.96 4.23 14.70
N THR A 78 1.46 3.12 14.15
CA THR A 78 0.02 2.94 13.89
C THR A 78 -0.76 2.98 15.20
N ALA A 79 -0.34 2.25 16.22
CA ALA A 79 -0.99 2.25 17.53
C ALA A 79 -1.01 3.65 18.14
N LYS A 80 0.09 4.41 18.03
CA LYS A 80 0.18 5.79 18.49
C LYS A 80 -0.81 6.71 17.78
N LEU A 81 -0.95 6.60 16.46
CA LEU A 81 -1.93 7.39 15.69
C LEU A 81 -3.38 6.98 16.00
N LEU A 82 -3.64 5.69 16.24
CA LEU A 82 -4.98 5.23 16.65
C LEU A 82 -5.38 5.74 18.04
N ASN A 83 -4.42 5.92 18.95
CA ASN A 83 -4.67 6.51 20.27
C ASN A 83 -5.11 7.98 20.19
N GLU A 84 -4.78 8.68 19.11
CA GLU A 84 -5.30 10.03 18.79
C GLU A 84 -6.74 10.01 18.24
N ARG A 85 -7.43 8.87 18.35
CA ARG A 85 -8.81 8.62 17.86
C ARG A 85 -8.97 8.79 16.35
N ILE A 86 -7.89 8.62 15.59
CA ILE A 86 -7.93 8.59 14.14
C ILE A 86 -8.49 7.24 13.71
N ALA A 87 -9.45 7.21 12.79
CA ALA A 87 -9.96 5.94 12.32
C ALA A 87 -8.85 5.19 11.56
N PRO A 88 -8.74 3.86 11.67
CA PRO A 88 -7.79 3.08 10.87
C PRO A 88 -7.92 3.37 9.36
N SER A 89 -9.15 3.71 8.92
CA SER A 89 -9.52 4.11 7.56
C SER A 89 -8.94 5.45 7.08
N GLU A 90 -8.38 6.26 7.97
CA GLU A 90 -7.90 7.62 7.69
C GLU A 90 -6.37 7.73 7.68
N LEU A 91 -5.67 6.71 8.16
CA LEU A 91 -4.21 6.74 8.23
C LEU A 91 -3.56 6.73 6.83
N PRO A 92 -2.54 7.57 6.58
CA PRO A 92 -1.78 7.55 5.33
C PRO A 92 -0.91 6.28 5.22
N SER A 93 -0.68 5.83 3.98
CA SER A 93 0.42 4.92 3.70
C SER A 93 1.76 5.61 3.90
N ARG A 94 2.79 4.87 4.30
CA ARG A 94 4.12 5.42 4.60
C ARG A 94 5.18 4.82 3.69
N ARG A 95 6.08 5.66 3.17
CA ARG A 95 7.30 5.26 2.47
C ARG A 95 8.50 5.78 3.24
N TRP A 96 9.48 4.93 3.50
CA TRP A 96 10.69 5.30 4.23
C TRP A 96 11.85 5.60 3.28
N GLU A 97 12.56 6.69 3.55
CA GLU A 97 13.81 7.05 2.88
C GLU A 97 14.85 7.31 3.96
N VAL A 98 15.84 6.43 4.11
CA VAL A 98 16.89 6.58 5.12
C VAL A 98 18.21 6.91 4.43
N GLU A 99 18.71 8.11 4.69
CA GLU A 99 19.92 8.66 4.08
C GLU A 99 20.94 9.11 5.12
N PHE A 100 22.20 9.17 4.70
CA PHE A 100 23.26 9.70 5.53
C PHE A 100 23.12 11.22 5.69
N GLY A 101 23.35 11.74 6.89
CA GLY A 101 23.34 13.15 7.22
C GLY A 101 24.34 13.52 8.31
N GLU A 102 24.53 14.81 8.53
CA GLU A 102 25.45 15.33 9.58
C GLU A 102 24.92 15.07 11.00
N SER A 103 23.61 14.91 11.14
CA SER A 103 22.92 14.59 12.39
C SER A 103 21.71 13.70 12.13
N ASP A 104 21.20 13.08 13.20
CA ASP A 104 19.98 12.30 13.11
C ASP A 104 18.76 13.23 13.06
N GLY A 105 17.78 12.90 12.22
CA GLY A 105 16.57 13.70 12.10
C GLY A 105 15.46 13.00 11.33
N VAL A 106 14.22 13.45 11.56
CA VAL A 106 13.04 12.92 10.88
C VAL A 106 12.33 14.07 10.17
N GLU A 107 12.14 13.92 8.87
CA GLU A 107 11.28 14.78 8.08
C GLU A 107 10.09 13.95 7.55
N VAL A 108 8.87 14.42 7.79
CA VAL A 108 7.66 13.82 7.22
C VAL A 108 7.05 14.79 6.23
N ILE A 109 6.96 14.36 4.99
CA ILE A 109 6.39 15.15 3.89
C ILE A 109 5.21 14.43 3.28
N GLU A 110 4.23 15.19 2.79
CA GLU A 110 3.19 14.63 1.93
C GLU A 110 3.87 13.98 0.72
N ASP A 111 3.50 12.73 0.40
CA ASP A 111 4.03 12.07 -0.79
C ASP A 111 3.42 12.76 -2.02
N PRO A 112 4.20 13.55 -2.78
CA PRO A 112 3.69 14.21 -3.98
C PRO A 112 3.42 13.21 -5.10
N SER A 113 3.86 11.95 -4.91
CA SER A 113 3.49 10.80 -5.71
C SER A 113 2.32 10.13 -4.98
N PRO A 114 1.06 10.54 -5.20
CA PRO A 114 -0.04 9.65 -4.89
C PRO A 114 0.33 8.30 -5.50
N VAL A 115 0.42 7.24 -4.69
CA VAL A 115 0.68 5.88 -5.19
C VAL A 115 -0.54 5.45 -5.98
N PHE A 116 -0.62 5.99 -7.19
CA PHE A 116 -1.32 5.43 -8.31
C PHE A 116 -0.45 4.25 -8.71
N ALA A 117 -0.84 3.07 -8.24
CA ALA A 117 -0.47 1.88 -8.96
C ALA A 117 -1.51 1.68 -10.06
N VAL A 118 -1.12 1.07 -11.16
CA VAL A 118 -2.07 0.61 -12.17
C VAL A 118 -2.07 -0.90 -12.12
N LEU A 119 -3.26 -1.48 -11.99
CA LEU A 119 -3.44 -2.90 -12.23
C LEU A 119 -3.68 -3.08 -13.72
N VAL A 120 -2.74 -3.77 -14.37
CA VAL A 120 -2.84 -4.11 -15.79
C VAL A 120 -3.27 -5.56 -15.90
N VAL A 121 -4.36 -5.81 -16.61
CA VAL A 121 -4.80 -7.16 -16.96
C VAL A 121 -3.92 -7.69 -18.08
N VAL A 122 -3.41 -8.91 -17.92
CA VAL A 122 -2.57 -9.60 -18.90
C VAL A 122 -3.23 -10.93 -19.26
N GLY A 123 -3.49 -11.14 -20.54
CA GLY A 123 -4.19 -12.30 -21.08
C GLY A 123 -5.72 -12.21 -20.98
N GLY A 124 -6.39 -13.14 -21.65
CA GLY A 124 -7.86 -13.18 -21.74
C GLY A 124 -8.45 -12.11 -22.66
N ASP A 125 -9.76 -11.90 -22.54
CA ASP A 125 -10.56 -10.95 -23.33
C ASP A 125 -10.46 -9.49 -22.83
N LYS A 126 -9.73 -9.26 -21.75
CA LYS A 126 -9.50 -7.95 -21.12
C LYS A 126 -8.02 -7.56 -21.10
N ASP A 127 -7.20 -8.25 -21.89
CA ASP A 127 -5.76 -7.98 -21.98
C ASP A 127 -5.49 -6.50 -22.29
N GLY A 128 -4.59 -5.91 -21.52
CA GLY A 128 -4.23 -4.50 -21.62
C GLY A 128 -5.14 -3.53 -20.87
N ASP A 129 -6.27 -3.97 -20.29
CA ASP A 129 -7.11 -3.10 -19.48
C ASP A 129 -6.34 -2.60 -18.25
N ARG A 130 -6.46 -1.29 -17.99
CA ARG A 130 -5.73 -0.57 -16.93
C ARG A 130 -6.70 -0.03 -15.89
N TYR A 131 -6.48 -0.41 -14.63
CA TYR A 131 -7.31 0.01 -13.51
C TYR A 131 -6.49 0.84 -12.52
N PRO A 132 -6.83 2.13 -12.31
CA PRO A 132 -6.11 2.96 -11.36
C PRO A 132 -6.40 2.50 -9.93
N VAL A 133 -5.33 2.20 -9.21
CA VAL A 133 -5.33 1.83 -7.79
C VAL A 133 -4.91 3.07 -7.01
N GLY A 134 -5.85 4.02 -6.91
CA GLY A 134 -5.62 5.26 -6.18
C GLY A 134 -5.56 5.05 -4.66
N PRO A 135 -4.99 6.01 -3.91
CA PRO A 135 -4.79 5.84 -2.48
C PRO A 135 -6.03 6.15 -1.62
N GLY A 136 -7.04 6.85 -2.18
CA GLY A 136 -8.33 7.08 -1.51
C GLY A 136 -9.23 5.84 -1.43
N ARG A 137 -8.80 4.72 -2.03
CA ARG A 137 -9.53 3.45 -2.05
C ARG A 137 -8.70 2.38 -1.36
N ARG A 138 -9.39 1.55 -0.57
CA ARG A 138 -8.76 0.53 0.29
C ARG A 138 -9.03 -0.91 -0.11
N GLU A 139 -10.03 -1.13 -0.97
CA GLU A 139 -10.44 -2.47 -1.40
C GLU A 139 -10.87 -2.46 -2.86
N TRP A 140 -10.44 -3.46 -3.62
CA TRP A 140 -10.84 -3.73 -5.00
C TRP A 140 -11.29 -5.19 -5.13
N ARG A 141 -12.53 -5.39 -5.57
CA ARG A 141 -13.08 -6.71 -5.88
C ARG A 141 -12.73 -7.11 -7.30
N LEU A 142 -12.26 -8.35 -7.44
CA LEU A 142 -11.72 -8.89 -8.67
C LEU A 142 -12.55 -10.10 -9.09
N GLY A 143 -12.88 -10.21 -10.36
CA GLY A 143 -13.56 -11.39 -10.86
C GLY A 143 -14.00 -11.30 -12.30
N ARG A 144 -14.81 -12.28 -12.68
CA ARG A 144 -15.47 -12.35 -13.98
C ARG A 144 -16.74 -11.51 -14.00
N GLY A 145 -16.86 -10.69 -15.04
CA GLY A 145 -17.99 -9.81 -15.28
C GLY A 145 -18.14 -8.74 -14.21
N ARG A 146 -19.04 -7.80 -14.47
CA ARG A 146 -19.28 -6.67 -13.56
C ARG A 146 -19.94 -7.08 -12.24
N TRP A 147 -20.80 -8.10 -12.25
CA TRP A 147 -21.64 -8.44 -11.11
C TRP A 147 -21.33 -9.82 -10.53
N HIS A 148 -21.43 -9.93 -9.22
CA HIS A 148 -21.38 -11.20 -8.50
C HIS A 148 -22.64 -12.02 -8.80
N ALA A 149 -22.60 -13.32 -8.52
CA ALA A 149 -23.69 -14.24 -8.90
C ALA A 149 -25.06 -13.88 -8.28
N ASP A 150 -25.06 -13.21 -7.12
CA ASP A 150 -26.27 -12.74 -6.44
C ASP A 150 -26.72 -11.32 -6.85
N ASN A 151 -26.00 -10.66 -7.76
CA ASN A 151 -26.20 -9.28 -8.20
C ASN A 151 -26.20 -8.22 -7.09
N ARG A 152 -25.70 -8.53 -5.89
CA ARG A 152 -25.64 -7.56 -4.77
C ARG A 152 -24.33 -6.80 -4.72
N LEU A 153 -23.27 -7.37 -5.26
CA LEU A 153 -21.93 -6.80 -5.28
C LEU A 153 -21.37 -6.71 -6.70
N GLN A 154 -20.58 -5.66 -6.95
CA GLN A 154 -19.88 -5.46 -8.23
C GLN A 154 -18.39 -5.71 -8.05
N ASN A 155 -17.78 -6.22 -9.12
CA ASN A 155 -16.33 -6.19 -9.27
C ASN A 155 -15.89 -4.77 -9.64
N ASP A 156 -14.80 -4.37 -9.02
CA ASP A 156 -14.11 -3.12 -9.33
C ASP A 156 -13.15 -3.30 -10.50
N ILE A 157 -12.65 -4.53 -10.64
CA ILE A 157 -11.72 -4.94 -11.68
C ILE A 157 -12.28 -6.20 -12.33
N VAL A 158 -12.63 -6.07 -13.60
CA VAL A 158 -13.16 -7.16 -14.40
C VAL A 158 -12.01 -7.78 -15.17
N LEU A 159 -11.64 -8.99 -14.78
CA LEU A 159 -10.50 -9.72 -15.36
C LEU A 159 -10.86 -10.45 -16.66
N SER A 160 -12.15 -10.74 -16.83
CA SER A 160 -12.73 -11.33 -18.03
C SER A 160 -14.25 -11.11 -18.02
N GLU A 161 -14.89 -10.94 -19.16
CA GLU A 161 -16.36 -10.96 -19.24
C GLU A 161 -16.90 -12.39 -19.40
N SER A 162 -16.13 -13.24 -20.08
CA SER A 162 -16.65 -14.47 -20.68
C SER A 162 -16.07 -15.76 -20.09
N ALA A 163 -14.91 -15.72 -19.44
CA ALA A 163 -14.16 -16.91 -19.02
C ALA A 163 -14.87 -17.78 -17.96
N GLY A 164 -15.58 -18.83 -18.37
CA GLY A 164 -16.35 -19.70 -17.46
C GLY A 164 -15.58 -20.29 -16.27
N TRP A 165 -14.26 -20.48 -16.41
CA TRP A 165 -13.36 -21.01 -15.37
C TRP A 165 -13.03 -19.97 -14.27
N LEU A 166 -13.25 -18.69 -14.53
CA LEU A 166 -12.99 -17.61 -13.59
C LEU A 166 -14.26 -17.29 -12.78
N SER A 167 -14.12 -17.27 -11.46
CA SER A 167 -15.23 -16.92 -10.58
C SER A 167 -15.65 -15.46 -10.75
N ARG A 168 -16.96 -15.21 -10.58
CA ARG A 168 -17.51 -13.86 -10.51
C ARG A 168 -17.04 -13.09 -9.26
N ALA A 169 -16.65 -13.79 -8.20
CA ALA A 169 -16.07 -13.21 -6.99
C ALA A 169 -14.73 -13.90 -6.73
N ALA A 170 -13.73 -13.64 -7.57
CA ALA A 170 -12.49 -14.41 -7.59
C ALA A 170 -11.56 -14.07 -6.42
N ALA A 171 -11.34 -12.77 -6.17
CA ALA A 171 -10.41 -12.31 -5.15
C ALA A 171 -10.74 -10.89 -4.69
N VAL A 172 -10.08 -10.46 -3.61
CA VAL A 172 -10.13 -9.09 -3.10
C VAL A 172 -8.71 -8.60 -2.85
N LEU A 173 -8.32 -7.50 -3.50
CA LEU A 173 -7.09 -6.78 -3.20
C LEU A 173 -7.39 -5.68 -2.19
N ARG A 174 -6.59 -5.63 -1.11
CA ARG A 174 -6.70 -4.60 -0.08
C ARG A 174 -5.44 -3.77 0.00
N ARG A 175 -5.61 -2.48 0.19
CA ARG A 175 -4.51 -1.59 0.58
C ARG A 175 -4.28 -1.71 2.07
N THR A 176 -3.03 -1.94 2.45
CA THR A 176 -2.56 -1.92 3.84
C THR A 176 -1.70 -0.67 4.07
N GLY A 177 -1.26 -0.43 5.31
CA GLY A 177 -0.37 0.71 5.62
C GLY A 177 0.95 0.67 4.84
N THR A 178 1.43 -0.53 4.50
CA THR A 178 2.74 -0.79 3.90
C THR A 178 2.69 -1.28 2.45
N GLY A 179 1.50 -1.49 1.87
CA GLY A 179 1.38 -2.00 0.50
C GLY A 179 0.00 -2.57 0.18
N PHE A 180 -0.03 -3.77 -0.39
CA PHE A 180 -1.27 -4.48 -0.68
C PHE A 180 -1.27 -5.90 -0.13
N GLU A 181 -2.45 -6.43 0.11
CA GLU A 181 -2.69 -7.83 0.42
C GLU A 181 -3.77 -8.39 -0.50
N LEU A 182 -3.59 -9.61 -0.95
CA LEU A 182 -4.56 -10.33 -1.76
C LEU A 182 -5.21 -11.43 -0.92
N GLU A 183 -6.54 -11.47 -0.94
CA GLU A 183 -7.36 -12.55 -0.42
C GLU A 183 -8.02 -13.30 -1.58
N ALA A 184 -7.87 -14.62 -1.63
CA ALA A 184 -8.64 -15.45 -2.56
C ALA A 184 -10.06 -15.63 -2.01
N LYS A 185 -11.06 -15.50 -2.88
CA LYS A 185 -12.46 -15.73 -2.55
C LYS A 185 -12.89 -17.06 -3.17
N ASP A 186 -13.88 -17.04 -4.06
CA ASP A 186 -14.44 -18.24 -4.64
C ASP A 186 -13.49 -18.91 -5.65
N GLN A 187 -12.43 -18.23 -6.07
CA GLN A 187 -11.38 -18.83 -6.90
C GLN A 187 -10.42 -19.72 -6.09
N GLY A 188 -10.38 -19.56 -4.76
CA GLY A 188 -9.64 -20.44 -3.85
C GLY A 188 -8.15 -20.58 -4.17
N GLU A 189 -7.68 -21.83 -4.26
CA GLU A 189 -6.27 -22.13 -4.50
C GLU A 189 -5.77 -21.75 -5.89
N TYR A 190 -6.66 -21.45 -6.84
CA TYR A 190 -6.30 -21.08 -8.21
C TYR A 190 -5.91 -19.61 -8.38
N VAL A 191 -5.75 -18.89 -7.27
CA VAL A 191 -5.13 -17.56 -7.22
C VAL A 191 -3.70 -17.72 -6.71
N VAL A 192 -2.73 -17.23 -7.47
CA VAL A 192 -1.31 -17.31 -7.11
C VAL A 192 -0.68 -15.94 -7.22
N VAL A 193 0.04 -15.51 -6.18
CA VAL A 193 0.90 -14.34 -6.24
C VAL A 193 2.30 -14.85 -6.59
N ILE A 194 2.83 -14.39 -7.72
CA ILE A 194 4.21 -14.61 -8.16
C ILE A 194 4.99 -13.36 -7.79
N PRO A 195 5.80 -13.39 -6.72
CA PRO A 195 6.60 -12.25 -6.36
C PRO A 195 7.67 -11.98 -7.43
N ARG A 196 8.14 -10.73 -7.53
CA ARG A 196 9.32 -10.44 -8.37
C ARG A 196 10.55 -11.24 -7.91
N GLU A 197 10.68 -11.43 -6.60
CA GLU A 197 11.75 -12.20 -5.96
C GLU A 197 11.17 -13.16 -4.93
N GLY A 198 11.57 -14.43 -4.99
CA GLY A 198 11.13 -15.48 -4.08
C GLY A 198 10.13 -16.46 -4.69
N SER A 199 9.47 -17.23 -3.81
CA SER A 199 8.62 -18.34 -4.21
C SER A 199 7.14 -17.93 -4.40
N PRO A 200 6.40 -18.57 -5.33
CA PRO A 200 4.96 -18.39 -5.49
C PRO A 200 4.19 -18.59 -4.18
N ARG A 201 3.15 -17.77 -3.96
CA ARG A 201 2.32 -17.80 -2.76
C ARG A 201 0.85 -17.95 -3.13
N ARG A 202 0.12 -18.83 -2.44
CA ARG A 202 -1.32 -19.02 -2.64
C ARG A 202 -2.08 -18.48 -1.43
N PRO A 203 -2.90 -17.41 -1.56
CA PRO A 203 -3.63 -16.84 -0.43
C PRO A 203 -4.44 -17.88 0.34
N ALA A 204 -5.17 -18.73 -0.38
CA ALA A 204 -6.03 -19.78 0.20
C ALA A 204 -5.28 -20.85 1.00
N MET A 205 -3.96 -20.98 0.82
CA MET A 205 -3.13 -21.94 1.57
C MET A 205 -2.44 -21.33 2.79
N THR A 206 -2.61 -20.04 3.03
CA THR A 206 -2.03 -19.37 4.20
C THR A 206 -2.99 -19.43 5.40
N ALA A 207 -2.44 -19.44 6.62
CA ALA A 207 -3.24 -19.43 7.85
C ALA A 207 -4.18 -18.22 7.95
N MET A 208 -3.79 -17.07 7.37
CA MET A 208 -4.57 -15.83 7.36
C MET A 208 -5.50 -15.71 6.14
N GLY A 209 -5.45 -16.65 5.19
CA GLY A 209 -6.17 -16.56 3.92
C GLY A 209 -5.71 -15.41 3.00
N ARG A 210 -4.56 -14.79 3.30
CA ARG A 210 -4.06 -13.57 2.66
C ARG A 210 -2.56 -13.60 2.47
N VAL A 211 -2.08 -12.97 1.40
CA VAL A 211 -0.66 -12.81 1.11
C VAL A 211 -0.36 -11.36 0.72
N PRO A 212 0.81 -10.82 1.08
CA PRO A 212 1.20 -9.48 0.64
C PRO A 212 1.49 -9.47 -0.86
N VAL A 213 1.22 -8.33 -1.50
CA VAL A 213 1.48 -8.03 -2.90
C VAL A 213 2.24 -6.72 -2.98
N ALA A 214 3.42 -6.76 -3.60
CA ALA A 214 4.25 -5.60 -3.85
C ALA A 214 4.08 -5.10 -5.29
N ILE A 215 4.50 -3.86 -5.55
CA ILE A 215 4.64 -3.34 -6.92
C ILE A 215 5.67 -4.19 -7.66
N GLY A 216 5.33 -4.61 -8.88
CA GLY A 216 6.12 -5.53 -9.69
C GLY A 216 5.80 -7.01 -9.47
N ASP A 217 5.00 -7.38 -8.46
CA ASP A 217 4.47 -8.73 -8.34
C ASP A 217 3.40 -9.00 -9.40
N HIS A 218 3.25 -10.27 -9.78
CA HIS A 218 2.16 -10.74 -10.64
C HIS A 218 1.14 -11.52 -9.80
N ILE A 219 -0.15 -11.33 -10.11
CA ILE A 219 -1.24 -12.13 -9.56
C ILE A 219 -1.81 -12.97 -10.69
N GLU A 220 -1.63 -14.27 -10.65
CA GLU A 220 -2.13 -15.20 -11.66
C GLU A 220 -3.44 -15.85 -11.23
N PHE A 221 -4.36 -15.96 -12.18
CA PHE A 221 -5.61 -16.68 -12.09
C PHE A 221 -5.53 -17.91 -13.00
N HIS A 222 -5.68 -19.08 -12.39
CA HIS A 222 -5.48 -20.37 -13.04
C HIS A 222 -6.83 -21.05 -13.33
N ASP A 223 -6.88 -21.83 -14.41
CA ASP A 223 -8.02 -22.71 -14.75
C ASP A 223 -7.91 -24.11 -14.14
N GLY A 224 -6.91 -24.31 -13.28
CA GLY A 224 -6.54 -25.59 -12.67
C GLY A 224 -5.41 -26.34 -13.37
N LYS A 225 -4.98 -25.89 -14.57
CA LYS A 225 -3.81 -26.44 -15.27
C LYS A 225 -2.74 -25.38 -15.50
N GLU A 226 -3.14 -24.21 -15.96
CA GLU A 226 -2.21 -23.12 -16.28
C GLU A 226 -2.79 -21.75 -15.93
N ALA A 227 -1.89 -20.76 -15.83
CA ALA A 227 -2.29 -19.35 -15.69
C ALA A 227 -2.93 -18.89 -17.00
N ARG A 228 -4.13 -18.31 -16.91
CA ARG A 228 -4.90 -17.84 -18.08
C ARG A 228 -5.03 -16.33 -18.13
N VAL A 229 -5.10 -15.69 -16.96
CA VAL A 229 -5.13 -14.24 -16.80
C VAL A 229 -4.22 -13.88 -15.63
N ALA A 230 -3.46 -12.80 -15.78
CA ALA A 230 -2.68 -12.23 -14.71
C ALA A 230 -3.01 -10.75 -14.50
N LEU A 231 -2.71 -10.25 -13.30
CA LEU A 231 -2.63 -8.83 -13.02
C LEU A 231 -1.20 -8.46 -12.69
N ARG A 232 -0.75 -7.36 -13.28
CA ARG A 232 0.50 -6.71 -12.88
C ARG A 232 0.19 -5.46 -12.11
N LEU A 233 0.79 -5.33 -10.94
CA LEU A 233 0.74 -4.09 -10.19
C LEU A 233 1.93 -3.23 -10.59
N GLU A 234 1.69 -2.25 -11.46
CA GLU A 234 2.71 -1.37 -12.01
C GLU A 234 2.70 0.00 -11.30
N PRO A 235 3.84 0.70 -11.23
CA PRO A 235 3.80 2.14 -10.97
C PRO A 235 3.00 2.83 -12.08
N SER A 236 2.18 3.81 -11.74
CA SER A 236 1.44 4.62 -12.73
C SER A 236 2.37 5.44 -13.62
#